data_AF-A0A6L7QLI0-F1
#
_entry.id   AF-A0A6L7QLI0-F1
#
_cell.length_a   1.000
_cell.length_b   1.000
_cell.length_c   1.000
_cell.angle_alpha   90.00
_cell.angle_beta   90.00
_cell.angle_gamma   90.00
#
_symmetry.space_group_name_H-M   'P 1'
#
loop_
_entity.id
_entity.type
_entity.pdbx_description
1 polymer ?
#
loop_
_entity_poly.entity_id
_entity_poly.type
_entity_poly.pdbx_seq_one_letter_code
_entity_poly.pdbx_strand_id
1 'polypeptide(L)'
;YGFHGLEALQCMVERRKGGETGVKWLRAYRDDAFWQAHAEGVWSRELFEACLCRSHTLTPARPGFNNPFPTIDELKHLVESPVAYQYEHADGLLSTMMLMNGLVQDFNFAARLTGRDEPLSTQMYLPMPPARTTLANFFSPLTNNIEQMFLTGKATYPVERTLLTSGLVIAGVDSLQQDQIQVETPHLNVAYQATEESTFWRT
;
A
#
# COMPACT_ATOMS: atom_id res chain seq x y z
N TYR A 1 -0.74 -8.60 -6.97
CA TYR A 1 -0.04 -7.88 -5.89
C TYR A 1 -0.87 -6.79 -5.19
N GLY A 2 -2.01 -6.33 -5.74
CA GLY A 2 -2.82 -5.27 -5.13
C GLY A 2 -3.24 -5.52 -3.68
N PHE A 3 -3.57 -6.78 -3.31
CA PHE A 3 -3.89 -7.15 -1.92
C PHE A 3 -2.75 -6.81 -0.96
N HIS A 4 -1.52 -7.27 -1.22
CA HIS A 4 -0.38 -6.98 -0.36
C HIS A 4 0.01 -5.50 -0.34
N GLY A 5 -0.17 -4.79 -1.46
CA GLY A 5 0.03 -3.33 -1.51
C GLY A 5 -0.93 -2.59 -0.56
N LEU A 6 -2.19 -3.02 -0.51
CA LEU A 6 -3.19 -2.49 0.42
C LEU A 6 -2.88 -2.90 1.87
N GLU A 7 -2.47 -4.14 2.14
CA GLU A 7 -2.09 -4.56 3.49
C GLU A 7 -0.89 -3.76 4.04
N ALA A 8 0.09 -3.50 3.18
CA ALA A 8 1.28 -2.71 3.49
C ALA A 8 0.90 -1.26 3.84
N LEU A 9 -0.03 -0.66 3.09
CA LEU A 9 -0.57 0.65 3.42
C LEU A 9 -1.38 0.59 4.73
N GLN A 10 -2.30 -0.37 4.83
CA GLN A 10 -3.22 -0.55 5.95
C GLN A 10 -2.48 -0.68 7.28
N CYS A 11 -1.41 -1.50 7.36
CA CYS A 11 -0.68 -1.72 8.61
C CYS A 11 -0.02 -0.45 9.18
N MET A 12 0.24 0.53 8.31
CA MET A 12 0.76 1.85 8.67
C MET A 12 -0.36 2.79 9.12
N VAL A 13 -1.42 2.92 8.31
CA VAL A 13 -2.48 3.91 8.57
C VAL A 13 -3.47 3.48 9.65
N GLU A 14 -3.67 2.19 9.90
CA GLU A 14 -4.57 1.68 10.97
C GLU A 14 -4.07 2.02 12.38
N ARG A 15 -2.79 2.40 12.51
CA ARG A 15 -2.15 2.79 13.77
C ARG A 15 -2.24 4.30 14.05
N ARG A 16 -2.91 5.06 13.17
CA ARG A 16 -3.16 6.48 13.40
C ARG A 16 -4.04 6.68 14.63
N LYS A 17 -4.01 7.90 15.18
CA LYS A 17 -4.88 8.27 16.31
C LYS A 17 -6.34 8.08 15.90
N GLY A 18 -7.07 7.25 16.64
CA GLY A 18 -8.48 6.92 16.36
C GLY A 18 -8.69 5.55 15.69
N GLY A 19 -7.60 4.89 15.24
CA GLY A 19 -7.68 3.58 14.59
C GLY A 19 -8.22 3.67 13.16
N GLU A 20 -8.70 2.54 12.66
CA GLU A 20 -9.41 2.49 11.39
C GLU A 20 -10.89 2.86 11.60
N THR A 21 -11.44 3.65 10.68
CA THR A 21 -12.79 4.20 10.77
C THR A 21 -13.71 3.73 9.63
N GLY A 22 -13.17 2.94 8.70
CA GLY A 22 -13.86 2.50 7.50
C GLY A 22 -13.53 3.36 6.30
N VAL A 23 -14.03 2.97 5.13
CA VAL A 23 -13.76 3.62 3.83
C VAL A 23 -15.07 4.07 3.21
N LYS A 24 -15.10 5.31 2.70
CA LYS A 24 -16.27 5.91 2.06
C LYS A 24 -16.41 5.46 0.62
N TRP A 25 -15.32 5.61 -0.13
CA TRP A 25 -15.26 5.33 -1.57
C TRP A 25 -13.86 4.93 -1.98
N LEU A 26 -13.76 4.27 -3.13
CA LEU A 26 -12.52 3.99 -3.82
C LEU A 26 -12.66 4.29 -5.32
N ARG A 27 -11.61 4.86 -5.92
CA ARG A 27 -11.45 4.97 -7.36
C ARG A 27 -10.12 4.37 -7.79
N ALA A 28 -10.18 3.50 -8.79
CA ALA A 28 -9.01 2.94 -9.44
C ALA A 28 -8.63 3.76 -10.68
N TYR A 29 -7.33 3.84 -10.95
CA TYR A 29 -6.74 4.47 -12.12
C TYR A 29 -5.76 3.48 -12.76
N ARG A 30 -5.78 3.37 -14.08
CA ARG A 30 -4.86 2.55 -14.87
C ARG A 30 -4.42 3.26 -16.13
N ASP A 31 -3.28 2.83 -16.67
CA ASP A 31 -2.79 3.26 -17.98
C ASP A 31 -2.75 4.81 -18.10
N ASP A 32 -3.30 5.40 -19.16
CA ASP A 32 -3.28 6.86 -19.37
C ASP A 32 -3.98 7.65 -18.25
N ALA A 33 -5.06 7.12 -17.68
CA ALA A 33 -5.79 7.77 -16.59
C ALA A 33 -4.95 7.86 -15.31
N PHE A 34 -4.05 6.91 -15.07
CA PHE A 34 -3.08 7.01 -13.97
C PHE A 34 -2.14 8.19 -14.18
N TRP A 35 -1.58 8.35 -15.37
CA TRP A 35 -0.63 9.43 -15.66
C TRP A 35 -1.29 10.80 -15.67
N GLN A 36 -2.53 10.88 -16.14
CA GLN A 36 -3.34 12.08 -16.04
C GLN A 36 -3.60 12.44 -14.57
N ALA A 37 -4.06 11.48 -13.75
CA ALA A 37 -4.27 11.69 -12.32
C ALA A 37 -3.00 12.13 -11.59
N HIS A 38 -1.85 11.55 -11.96
CA HIS A 38 -0.54 11.98 -11.44
C HIS A 38 -0.25 13.45 -11.78
N ALA A 39 -0.46 13.86 -13.03
CA ALA A 39 -0.21 15.22 -13.50
C ALA A 39 -1.17 16.25 -12.85
N GLU A 40 -2.42 15.83 -12.60
CA GLU A 40 -3.46 16.63 -11.94
C GLU A 40 -3.28 16.71 -10.41
N GLY A 41 -2.35 15.94 -9.84
CA GLY A 41 -2.08 15.95 -8.39
C GLY A 41 -3.18 15.29 -7.58
N VAL A 42 -3.89 14.32 -8.16
CA VAL A 42 -4.90 13.49 -7.47
C VAL A 42 -4.31 12.90 -6.18
N TRP A 43 -3.04 12.51 -6.22
CA TRP A 43 -2.23 12.20 -5.04
C TRP A 43 -1.02 13.14 -4.96
N SER A 44 -0.40 13.21 -3.77
CA SER A 44 0.78 14.05 -3.56
C SER A 44 1.98 13.56 -4.37
N ARG A 45 2.49 14.41 -5.25
CA ARG A 45 3.75 14.18 -5.98
C ARG A 45 4.94 14.01 -5.02
N GLU A 46 4.99 14.80 -3.95
CA GLU A 46 6.05 14.69 -2.93
C GLU A 46 6.06 13.30 -2.28
N LEU A 47 4.88 12.75 -1.94
CA LEU A 47 4.80 11.42 -1.33
C LEU A 47 5.15 10.31 -2.33
N PHE A 48 4.73 10.46 -3.59
CA PHE A 48 5.13 9.55 -4.67
C PHE A 48 6.65 9.50 -4.82
N GLU A 49 7.30 10.66 -4.93
CA GLU A 49 8.75 10.76 -5.07
C GLU A 49 9.48 10.24 -3.82
N ALA A 50 8.96 10.55 -2.62
CA ALA A 50 9.49 10.05 -1.37
C ALA A 50 9.45 8.51 -1.27
N CYS A 51 8.42 7.85 -1.82
CA CYS A 51 8.38 6.40 -1.93
C CYS A 51 9.46 5.86 -2.88
N LEU A 52 9.64 6.47 -4.06
CA LEU A 52 10.67 6.02 -5.01
C LEU A 52 12.09 6.13 -4.43
N CYS A 53 12.36 7.20 -3.67
CA CYS A 53 13.64 7.42 -2.99
C CYS A 53 13.98 6.38 -1.91
N ARG A 54 13.01 5.55 -1.47
CA ARG A 54 13.25 4.46 -0.52
C ARG A 54 13.44 3.10 -1.18
N SER A 55 13.17 2.98 -2.48
CA SER A 55 13.29 1.70 -3.17
C SER A 55 14.77 1.30 -3.31
N HIS A 56 15.06 0.04 -2.99
CA HIS A 56 16.36 -0.59 -3.26
C HIS A 56 16.36 -1.34 -4.61
N THR A 57 15.21 -1.37 -5.29
CA THR A 57 14.99 -2.07 -6.55
C THR A 57 14.54 -1.12 -7.66
N LEU A 58 14.69 0.20 -7.45
CA LEU A 58 14.37 1.20 -8.43
C LEU A 58 15.13 0.92 -9.72
N THR A 59 14.40 0.61 -10.78
CA THR A 59 14.98 0.27 -12.07
C THR A 59 15.54 1.54 -12.72
N PRO A 60 16.85 1.57 -13.08
CA PRO A 60 17.42 2.72 -13.76
C PRO A 60 16.77 2.93 -15.12
N ALA A 61 16.34 4.16 -15.41
CA ALA A 61 15.76 4.51 -16.71
C ALA A 61 16.75 4.34 -17.89
N ARG A 62 18.05 4.36 -17.61
CA ARG A 62 19.12 4.26 -18.61
C ARG A 62 20.10 3.16 -18.23
N PRO A 63 20.23 2.09 -19.03
CA PRO A 63 21.20 1.03 -18.77
C PRO A 63 22.61 1.58 -18.57
N GLY A 64 23.29 1.17 -17.50
CA GLY A 64 24.65 1.59 -17.18
C GLY A 64 24.78 2.94 -16.46
N PHE A 65 23.69 3.69 -16.27
CA PHE A 65 23.67 4.89 -15.43
C PHE A 65 22.99 4.60 -14.10
N ASN A 66 23.74 4.67 -13.01
CA ASN A 66 23.21 4.43 -11.67
C ASN A 66 22.79 5.76 -11.03
N ASN A 67 21.66 5.76 -10.33
CA ASN A 67 21.15 6.85 -9.48
C ASN A 67 20.48 8.11 -10.11
N PRO A 68 20.12 8.21 -11.41
CA PRO A 68 19.26 9.32 -11.82
C PRO A 68 17.83 9.09 -11.33
N PHE A 69 17.21 10.13 -10.77
CA PHE A 69 15.77 10.10 -10.51
C PHE A 69 15.03 10.16 -11.87
N PRO A 70 14.13 9.22 -12.19
CA PRO A 70 13.55 9.14 -13.51
C PRO A 70 12.60 10.30 -13.79
N THR A 71 12.63 10.80 -15.03
CA THR A 71 11.64 11.75 -15.53
C THR A 71 10.28 11.09 -15.74
N ILE A 72 9.20 11.87 -15.91
CA ILE A 72 7.86 11.33 -16.18
C ILE A 72 7.84 10.49 -17.47
N ASP A 73 8.53 10.90 -18.52
CA ASP A 73 8.56 10.16 -19.79
C ASP A 73 9.33 8.83 -19.63
N GLU A 74 10.42 8.83 -18.85
CA GLU A 74 11.13 7.61 -18.50
C GLU A 74 10.27 6.68 -17.63
N LEU A 75 9.52 7.22 -16.67
CA LEU A 75 8.58 6.46 -15.84
C LEU A 75 7.48 5.80 -16.68
N LYS A 76 6.91 6.53 -17.66
CA LYS A 76 5.92 6.00 -18.61
C LYS A 76 6.47 4.87 -19.47
N HIS A 77 7.76 4.95 -19.83
CA HIS A 77 8.42 3.89 -20.59
C HIS A 77 8.71 2.65 -19.74
N LEU A 78 9.11 2.84 -18.47
CA LEU A 78 9.43 1.74 -17.54
C LEU A 78 8.19 1.03 -17.00
N VAL A 79 7.06 1.73 -16.90
CA VAL A 79 5.82 1.22 -16.27
C VAL A 79 4.73 1.15 -17.32
N GLU A 80 4.68 0.03 -18.04
CA GLU A 80 3.73 -0.18 -19.16
C GLU A 80 2.26 -0.25 -18.72
N SER A 81 1.99 -0.71 -17.49
CA SER A 81 0.63 -0.88 -16.97
C SER A 81 0.54 -0.44 -15.51
N PRO A 82 0.60 0.87 -15.22
CA PRO A 82 0.48 1.39 -13.87
C PRO A 82 -0.95 1.22 -13.36
N VAL A 83 -1.10 0.96 -12.06
CA VAL A 83 -2.41 0.95 -11.39
C VAL A 83 -2.31 1.72 -10.08
N ALA A 84 -3.27 2.59 -9.80
CA ALA A 84 -3.44 3.22 -8.50
C ALA A 84 -4.86 3.00 -7.97
N TYR A 85 -4.99 2.66 -6.69
CA TYR A 85 -6.26 2.73 -5.97
C TYR A 85 -6.18 3.88 -4.98
N GLN A 86 -6.98 4.91 -5.22
CA GLN A 86 -7.17 6.00 -4.27
C GLN A 86 -8.50 5.83 -3.54
N TYR A 87 -8.50 6.05 -2.24
CA TYR A 87 -9.71 5.94 -1.43
C TYR A 87 -9.67 6.90 -0.24
N GLU A 88 -10.86 7.27 0.24
CA GLU A 88 -11.05 8.13 1.41
C GLU A 88 -11.58 7.32 2.59
N HIS A 89 -10.88 7.42 3.71
CA HIS A 89 -11.36 6.88 4.97
C HIS A 89 -12.52 7.71 5.53
N ALA A 90 -13.33 7.14 6.42
CA ALA A 90 -14.48 7.82 7.03
C ALA A 90 -14.07 9.12 7.78
N ASP A 91 -12.86 9.15 8.33
CA ASP A 91 -12.24 10.30 9.00
C ASP A 91 -11.62 11.36 8.06
N GLY A 92 -11.69 11.14 6.74
CA GLY A 92 -11.18 12.07 5.72
C GLY A 92 -9.72 11.86 5.31
N LEU A 93 -9.02 10.84 5.85
CA LEU A 93 -7.70 10.47 5.35
C LEU A 93 -7.82 9.99 3.90
N LEU A 94 -7.00 10.57 3.00
CA LEU A 94 -6.83 10.06 1.64
C LEU A 94 -5.62 9.12 1.58
N SER A 95 -5.85 7.94 1.03
CA SER A 95 -4.84 6.89 0.87
C SER A 95 -4.71 6.53 -0.60
N THR A 96 -3.49 6.24 -1.06
CA THR A 96 -3.26 5.78 -2.44
C THR A 96 -2.26 4.64 -2.47
N MET A 97 -2.70 3.48 -2.95
CA MET A 97 -1.86 2.32 -3.22
C MET A 97 -1.51 2.31 -4.71
N MET A 98 -0.24 2.09 -5.06
CA MET A 98 0.21 2.06 -6.45
C MET A 98 0.98 0.78 -6.77
N LEU A 99 0.69 0.22 -7.94
CA LEU A 99 1.44 -0.89 -8.55
C LEU A 99 2.26 -0.33 -9.71
N MET A 100 3.57 -0.26 -9.51
CA MET A 100 4.53 0.31 -10.46
C MET A 100 5.39 -0.81 -11.05
N ASN A 101 4.72 -1.82 -11.65
CA ASN A 101 5.38 -2.98 -12.25
C ASN A 101 6.40 -2.52 -13.31
N GLY A 102 7.61 -3.07 -13.26
CA GLY A 102 8.72 -2.67 -14.12
C GLY A 102 9.64 -1.59 -13.50
N LEU A 103 9.17 -0.85 -12.49
CA LEU A 103 9.96 0.21 -11.84
C LEU A 103 10.50 -0.20 -10.47
N VAL A 104 9.67 -0.78 -9.60
CA VAL A 104 10.07 -1.24 -8.26
C VAL A 104 9.56 -2.64 -7.98
N GLN A 105 10.27 -3.38 -7.13
CA GLN A 105 9.90 -4.73 -6.67
C GLN A 105 9.78 -4.81 -5.15
N ASP A 106 9.92 -3.69 -4.45
CA ASP A 106 9.75 -3.56 -3.00
C ASP A 106 8.56 -2.68 -2.62
N PHE A 107 8.19 -2.73 -1.35
CA PHE A 107 7.10 -1.95 -0.78
C PHE A 107 7.68 -0.70 -0.12
N ASN A 108 7.24 0.47 -0.59
CA ASN A 108 7.63 1.76 -0.04
C ASN A 108 6.38 2.51 0.40
N PHE A 109 6.48 3.18 1.55
CA PHE A 109 5.38 3.92 2.14
C PHE A 109 5.85 5.32 2.49
N ALA A 110 5.02 6.31 2.17
CA ALA A 110 5.21 7.68 2.59
C ALA A 110 3.89 8.29 3.09
N ALA A 111 3.98 9.16 4.08
CA ALA A 111 2.84 9.87 4.65
C ALA A 111 3.22 11.25 5.17
N ARG A 112 2.26 12.18 5.14
CA ARG A 112 2.37 13.46 5.85
C ARG A 112 1.88 13.27 7.27
N LEU A 113 2.69 13.71 8.25
CA LEU A 113 2.33 13.65 9.66
C LEU A 113 2.06 15.06 10.18
N THR A 114 0.97 15.24 10.92
CA THR A 114 0.66 16.52 11.57
C THR A 114 1.81 16.97 12.46
N GLY A 115 2.25 18.22 12.29
CA GLY A 115 3.35 18.80 13.07
C GLY A 115 4.75 18.40 12.58
N ARG A 116 4.89 17.83 11.37
CA ARG A 116 6.17 17.62 10.70
C ARG A 116 6.13 18.22 9.30
N ASP A 117 7.18 18.96 8.95
CA ASP A 117 7.31 19.57 7.63
C ASP A 117 7.70 18.51 6.57
N GLU A 118 8.66 17.65 6.91
CA GLU A 118 9.11 16.56 6.02
C GLU A 118 8.18 15.34 6.06
N PRO A 119 7.98 14.64 4.92
CA PRO A 119 7.20 13.42 4.88
C PRO A 119 7.91 12.28 5.63
N LEU A 120 7.12 11.47 6.36
CA LEU A 120 7.58 10.14 6.76
C LEU A 120 7.76 9.32 5.47
N SER A 121 8.89 8.65 5.30
CA SER A 121 9.09 7.72 4.18
C SER A 121 9.98 6.55 4.59
N THR A 122 9.51 5.32 4.33
CA THR A 122 10.19 4.08 4.71
C THR A 122 9.99 2.96 3.67
N GLN A 123 10.89 1.99 3.67
CA GLN A 123 10.76 0.74 2.91
C GLN A 123 10.38 -0.39 3.86
N MET A 124 9.41 -1.23 3.45
CA MET A 124 9.18 -2.54 4.07
C MET A 124 10.09 -3.55 3.39
N TYR A 125 11.22 -3.84 4.03
CA TYR A 125 12.23 -4.75 3.48
C TYR A 125 11.77 -6.21 3.58
N LEU A 126 11.57 -6.85 2.43
CA LEU A 126 11.29 -8.27 2.33
C LEU A 126 12.52 -9.01 1.77
N PRO A 127 13.17 -9.91 2.53
CA PRO A 127 14.33 -10.64 2.04
C PRO A 127 13.90 -11.83 1.16
N MET A 128 13.41 -11.57 -0.05
CA MET A 128 13.05 -12.63 -1.00
C MET A 128 14.25 -13.05 -1.88
N PRO A 129 14.54 -14.36 -2.02
CA PRO A 129 15.40 -14.88 -3.08
C PRO A 129 14.88 -14.51 -4.47
N PRO A 130 15.72 -14.40 -5.52
CA PRO A 130 17.15 -14.72 -5.54
C PRO A 130 18.08 -13.56 -5.13
N ALA A 131 17.53 -12.35 -4.95
CA ALA A 131 18.33 -11.14 -4.76
C ALA A 131 18.67 -10.82 -3.29
N ARG A 132 17.94 -11.40 -2.32
CA ARG A 132 18.03 -10.99 -0.90
C ARG A 132 18.35 -12.19 0.01
N THR A 133 19.03 -11.87 1.11
CA THR A 133 20.01 -12.73 1.81
C THR A 133 19.45 -13.75 2.81
N THR A 134 18.13 -13.85 2.98
CA THR A 134 17.52 -14.84 3.89
C THR A 134 16.31 -15.51 3.25
N LEU A 135 15.89 -16.64 3.81
CA LEU A 135 14.61 -17.25 3.45
C LEU A 135 13.49 -16.45 4.11
N ALA A 136 12.46 -16.11 3.35
CA ALA A 136 11.31 -15.43 3.90
C ALA A 136 10.46 -16.38 4.75
N ASN A 137 10.35 -16.08 6.05
CA ASN A 137 9.56 -16.88 6.98
C ASN A 137 8.19 -16.23 7.25
N PHE A 138 7.25 -16.43 6.33
CA PHE A 138 5.89 -15.93 6.48
C PHE A 138 4.98 -16.90 7.25
N PHE A 139 5.29 -18.19 7.21
CA PHE A 139 4.39 -19.23 7.69
C PHE A 139 4.59 -19.59 9.17
N SER A 140 5.81 -19.47 9.74
CA SER A 140 5.94 -19.68 11.20
C SER A 140 5.15 -18.65 12.02
N PRO A 141 5.21 -17.34 11.72
CA PRO A 141 4.41 -16.35 12.44
C PRO A 141 2.91 -16.58 12.27
N LEU A 142 2.47 -16.97 11.06
CA LEU A 142 1.07 -17.30 10.80
C LEU A 142 0.60 -18.50 11.63
N THR A 143 1.34 -19.61 11.59
CA THR A 143 1.03 -20.81 12.37
C THR A 143 1.01 -20.55 13.87
N ASN A 144 1.96 -19.76 14.38
CA ASN A 144 1.96 -19.35 15.79
C ASN A 144 0.69 -18.58 16.17
N ASN A 145 0.26 -17.62 15.35
CA ASN A 145 -0.97 -16.87 15.58
C ASN A 145 -2.23 -17.75 15.53
N ILE A 146 -2.28 -18.72 14.61
CA ILE A 146 -3.36 -19.71 14.54
C ILE A 146 -3.41 -20.55 15.82
N GLU A 147 -2.26 -21.03 16.30
CA GLU A 147 -2.17 -21.79 17.55
C GLU A 147 -2.62 -20.96 18.76
N GLN A 148 -2.19 -19.69 18.86
CA GLN A 148 -2.64 -18.78 19.93
C GLN A 148 -4.17 -18.59 19.91
N MET A 149 -4.77 -18.48 18.72
CA MET A 149 -6.23 -18.41 18.60
C MET A 149 -6.91 -19.69 19.13
N PHE A 150 -6.39 -20.87 18.80
CA PHE A 150 -6.94 -22.13 19.32
C PHE A 150 -6.81 -22.27 20.84
N LEU A 151 -5.66 -21.89 21.39
CA LEU A 151 -5.39 -21.99 22.83
C LEU A 151 -6.22 -21.02 23.66
N THR A 152 -6.48 -19.81 23.13
CA THR A 152 -7.14 -18.73 23.88
C THR A 152 -8.62 -18.59 23.54
N GLY A 153 -9.07 -19.12 22.40
CA GLY A 153 -10.41 -18.89 21.84
C GLY A 153 -10.62 -17.45 21.34
N LYS A 154 -9.56 -16.65 21.20
CA LYS A 154 -9.62 -15.22 20.81
C LYS A 154 -8.81 -14.99 19.53
N ALA A 155 -9.34 -14.19 18.61
CA ALA A 155 -8.59 -13.77 17.43
C ALA A 155 -7.34 -12.97 17.83
N THR A 156 -6.22 -13.20 17.15
CA THR A 156 -4.93 -12.53 17.46
C THR A 156 -4.78 -11.17 16.78
N TYR A 157 -5.72 -10.79 15.93
CA TYR A 157 -5.80 -9.49 15.27
C TYR A 157 -7.27 -9.10 15.03
N PRO A 158 -7.58 -7.82 14.79
CA PRO A 158 -8.94 -7.38 14.44
C PRO A 158 -9.38 -7.99 13.11
N VAL A 159 -10.40 -8.85 13.12
CA VAL A 159 -10.84 -9.57 11.91
C VAL A 159 -11.42 -8.64 10.84
N GLU A 160 -11.93 -7.48 11.27
CA GLU A 160 -12.39 -6.38 10.42
C GLU A 160 -11.28 -5.87 9.48
N ARG A 161 -10.01 -5.99 9.90
CA ARG A 161 -8.84 -5.65 9.06
C ARG A 161 -8.86 -6.42 7.74
N THR A 162 -9.18 -7.72 7.80
CA THR A 162 -9.24 -8.60 6.62
C THR A 162 -10.42 -8.26 5.73
N LEU A 163 -11.57 -7.92 6.33
CA LEU A 163 -12.74 -7.45 5.59
C LEU A 163 -12.40 -6.16 4.82
N LEU A 164 -11.75 -5.20 5.48
CA LEU A 164 -11.40 -3.92 4.87
C LEU A 164 -10.49 -4.08 3.65
N THR A 165 -9.38 -4.83 3.78
CA THR A 165 -8.47 -5.03 2.64
C THR A 165 -9.13 -5.83 1.52
N SER A 166 -9.90 -6.87 1.85
CA SER A 166 -10.60 -7.66 0.83
C SER A 166 -11.62 -6.81 0.07
N GLY A 167 -12.40 -6.00 0.77
CA GLY A 167 -13.38 -5.11 0.13
C GLY A 167 -12.71 -3.97 -0.66
N LEU A 168 -11.56 -3.44 -0.23
CA LEU A 168 -10.78 -2.48 -1.03
C LEU A 168 -10.28 -3.11 -2.34
N VAL A 169 -9.84 -4.38 -2.31
CA VAL A 169 -9.48 -5.11 -3.54
C VAL A 169 -10.69 -5.25 -4.46
N ILE A 170 -11.83 -5.67 -3.91
CA ILE A 170 -13.07 -5.85 -4.67
C ILE A 170 -13.51 -4.51 -5.29
N ALA A 171 -13.61 -3.45 -4.49
CA ALA A 171 -13.98 -2.11 -4.97
C ALA A 171 -13.01 -1.59 -6.04
N GLY A 172 -11.71 -1.90 -5.92
CA GLY A 172 -10.72 -1.56 -6.94
C GLY A 172 -10.95 -2.30 -8.25
N VAL A 173 -11.25 -3.59 -8.20
CA VAL A 173 -11.59 -4.38 -9.38
C VAL A 173 -12.90 -3.90 -10.01
N ASP A 174 -13.93 -3.64 -9.20
CA ASP A 174 -15.21 -3.11 -9.65
C ASP A 174 -15.04 -1.74 -10.32
N SER A 175 -14.25 -0.85 -9.73
CA SER A 175 -13.90 0.45 -10.32
C SER A 175 -13.23 0.28 -11.68
N LEU A 176 -12.22 -0.59 -11.80
CA LEU A 176 -11.56 -0.88 -13.07
C LEU A 176 -12.50 -1.48 -14.12
N GLN A 177 -13.45 -2.31 -13.70
CA GLN A 177 -14.43 -2.96 -14.56
C GLN A 177 -15.53 -2.00 -15.03
N GLN A 178 -15.83 -0.98 -14.23
CA GLN A 178 -16.82 0.06 -14.51
C GLN A 178 -16.16 1.34 -15.05
N ASP A 179 -15.18 1.19 -15.95
CA ASP A 179 -14.50 2.32 -16.61
C ASP A 179 -13.83 3.32 -15.66
N GLN A 180 -13.24 2.82 -14.57
CA GLN A 180 -12.46 3.61 -13.59
C GLN A 180 -13.29 4.67 -12.85
N ILE A 181 -14.58 4.42 -12.65
CA ILE A 181 -15.46 5.28 -11.87
C ILE A 181 -15.17 5.16 -10.37
N GLN A 182 -15.58 6.17 -9.60
CA GLN A 182 -15.62 6.06 -8.15
C GLN A 182 -16.70 5.07 -7.72
N VAL A 183 -16.35 4.17 -6.81
CA VAL A 183 -17.23 3.16 -6.21
C VAL A 183 -17.41 3.49 -4.73
N GLU A 184 -18.65 3.70 -4.31
CA GLU A 184 -19.00 3.86 -2.90
C GLU A 184 -18.89 2.52 -2.15
N THR A 185 -18.40 2.55 -0.92
CA THR A 185 -18.13 1.36 -0.12
C THR A 185 -18.88 1.34 1.21
N PRO A 186 -20.23 1.42 1.23
CA PRO A 186 -21.00 1.42 2.48
C PRO A 186 -20.82 0.14 3.31
N HIS A 187 -20.47 -0.97 2.65
CA HIS A 187 -20.14 -2.24 3.28
C HIS A 187 -18.78 -2.24 4.00
N LEU A 188 -17.94 -1.20 3.79
CA LEU A 188 -16.67 -0.97 4.47
C LEU A 188 -16.76 0.09 5.58
N ASN A 189 -17.97 0.43 6.03
CA ASN A 189 -18.18 1.26 7.21
C ASN A 189 -17.95 0.45 8.50
N VAL A 190 -16.71 0.00 8.69
CA VAL A 190 -16.26 -0.79 9.84
C VAL A 190 -15.10 -0.08 10.53
N ALA A 191 -15.17 0.02 11.86
CA ALA A 191 -14.13 0.64 12.67
C ALA A 191 -13.46 -0.40 13.55
N TYR A 192 -12.14 -0.31 13.70
CA TYR A 192 -11.38 -1.18 14.59
C TYR A 192 -10.10 -0.50 15.08
N GLN A 193 -9.62 -0.96 16.24
CA GLN A 193 -8.34 -0.54 16.78
C GLN A 193 -7.29 -1.62 16.49
N ALA A 194 -6.18 -1.24 15.85
CA ALA A 194 -5.06 -2.14 15.65
C ALA A 194 -4.43 -2.54 16.99
N THR A 195 -3.77 -3.70 17.02
CA THR A 195 -3.07 -4.18 18.21
C THR A 195 -2.00 -3.18 18.67
N GLU A 196 -1.92 -2.93 19.98
CA GLU A 196 -0.90 -2.06 20.56
C GLU A 196 0.51 -2.60 20.27
N GLU A 197 0.70 -3.90 20.47
CA GLU A 197 1.94 -4.58 20.17
C GLU A 197 2.15 -4.79 18.67
N SER A 198 3.41 -4.71 18.25
CA SER A 198 3.82 -5.04 16.90
C SER A 198 3.75 -6.54 16.66
N THR A 199 3.12 -6.95 15.57
CA THR A 199 3.09 -8.36 15.12
C THR A 199 4.35 -8.77 14.35
N PHE A 200 5.37 -7.89 14.30
CA PHE A 200 6.65 -8.20 13.67
C PHE A 200 7.31 -9.39 14.38
N TRP A 201 7.58 -10.44 13.62
CA TRP A 201 8.19 -11.66 14.15
C TRP A 201 9.64 -11.42 14.56
N ARG A 202 9.90 -11.46 15.86
CA ARG A 202 11.24 -11.42 16.46
C ARG A 202 11.58 -12.84 16.86
N THR A 203 12.46 -13.50 16.11
CA THR A 203 13.06 -14.78 16.51
C THR A 203 13.94 -14.61 17.73
#